data_AF-A0A820LL73-F1
#
_entry.id   AF-A0A820LL73-F1
#
_cell.length_a   1.000
_cell.length_b   1.000
_cell.length_c   1.000
_cell.angle_alpha   90.00
_cell.angle_beta   90.00
_cell.angle_gamma   90.00
#
_symmetry.space_group_name_H-M   'P 1'
#
loop_
_entity.id
_entity.type
_entity.pdbx_description
1 polymer ?
#
loop_
_entity_poly.entity_id
_entity_poly.type
_entity_poly.pdbx_seq_one_letter_code
_entity_poly.pdbx_strand_id
1 'polypeptide(L)'
;MCVPQTLKGLKIRPDPIPYRNDKRRDFCSRYDGYGDFCSDANIDKHLIAVPLLNKTLEDNPMYSTPILIIAGISHDALRMCLETILMQPGINNENVIVAIDEKFAESHELISLFGFKSEKI
;
A
#
# COMPACT_ATOMS: atom_id res chain seq x y z
N MET A 1 -48.84 -6.53 -32.84
CA MET A 1 -47.61 -7.07 -32.23
C MET A 1 -47.20 -6.08 -31.14
N CYS A 2 -47.29 -6.45 -29.86
CA CYS A 2 -47.04 -5.53 -28.74
C CYS A 2 -45.62 -5.71 -28.21
N VAL A 3 -44.88 -4.60 -28.08
CA VAL A 3 -43.53 -4.57 -27.49
C VAL A 3 -43.63 -4.02 -26.06
N PRO A 4 -43.08 -4.71 -25.06
CA PRO A 4 -43.12 -4.22 -23.68
C PRO A 4 -42.26 -2.95 -23.51
N GLN A 5 -42.83 -1.94 -22.85
CA GLN A 5 -42.22 -0.62 -22.64
C GLN A 5 -41.35 -0.52 -21.37
N THR A 6 -41.28 -1.59 -20.56
CA THR A 6 -40.53 -1.58 -19.30
C THR A 6 -39.54 -2.73 -19.25
N LEU A 7 -38.26 -2.38 -19.15
CA LEU A 7 -37.18 -3.32 -18.90
C LEU A 7 -37.25 -3.74 -17.43
N LYS A 8 -37.51 -5.03 -17.17
CA LYS A 8 -37.34 -5.58 -15.82
C LYS A 8 -35.85 -5.58 -15.49
N GLY A 9 -35.46 -4.84 -14.45
CA GLY A 9 -34.08 -4.84 -13.96
C GLY A 9 -33.62 -6.27 -13.67
N LEU A 10 -32.54 -6.69 -14.31
CA LEU A 10 -31.85 -7.93 -13.98
C LEU A 10 -31.20 -7.76 -12.60
N LYS A 11 -31.33 -8.78 -11.73
CA LYS A 11 -30.50 -8.86 -10.52
C LYS A 11 -29.06 -9.11 -10.95
N ILE A 12 -28.30 -8.02 -11.08
CA ILE A 12 -26.87 -8.08 -11.37
C ILE A 12 -26.21 -8.70 -10.14
N ARG A 13 -25.54 -9.84 -10.31
CA ARG A 13 -24.54 -10.27 -9.33
C ARG A 13 -23.37 -9.30 -9.51
N PRO A 14 -22.94 -8.57 -8.46
CA PRO A 14 -21.73 -7.78 -8.57
C PRO A 14 -20.63 -8.67 -9.11
N ASP A 15 -19.91 -8.19 -10.13
CA ASP A 15 -18.73 -8.91 -10.59
C ASP A 15 -17.82 -9.15 -9.37
N PRO A 16 -17.24 -10.36 -9.23
CA PRO A 16 -16.32 -10.62 -8.15
C PRO A 16 -15.23 -9.57 -8.18
N ILE A 17 -14.93 -8.97 -7.01
CA ILE A 17 -13.91 -7.93 -6.90
C ILE A 17 -12.62 -8.50 -7.50
N PRO A 18 -12.08 -7.92 -8.60
CA PRO A 18 -10.99 -8.54 -9.35
C PRO A 18 -9.73 -8.75 -8.52
N TYR A 19 -9.57 -7.98 -7.45
CA TYR A 19 -8.45 -8.04 -6.54
C TYR A 19 -8.88 -7.66 -5.12
N ARG A 20 -8.45 -8.44 -4.13
CA ARG A 20 -8.72 -8.21 -2.72
C ARG A 20 -7.41 -8.20 -1.95
N ASN A 21 -7.16 -7.15 -1.17
CA ASN A 21 -5.93 -7.01 -0.40
C ASN A 21 -6.14 -7.48 1.05
N ASP A 22 -6.09 -8.80 1.25
CA ASP A 22 -6.35 -9.40 2.57
C ASP A 22 -5.39 -8.91 3.65
N LYS A 23 -4.12 -8.64 3.32
CA LYS A 23 -3.14 -8.13 4.28
C LYS A 23 -3.52 -6.73 4.77
N ARG A 24 -3.93 -5.84 3.87
CA ARG A 24 -4.36 -4.48 4.24
C ARG A 24 -5.69 -4.50 4.99
N ARG A 25 -6.62 -5.38 4.60
CA ARG A 25 -7.89 -5.58 5.31
C ARG A 25 -7.66 -6.07 6.74
N ASP A 26 -6.79 -7.05 6.92
CA ASP A 26 -6.43 -7.58 8.24
C ASP A 26 -5.80 -6.48 9.11
N PHE A 27 -4.84 -5.72 8.56
CA PHE A 27 -4.24 -4.57 9.23
C PHE A 27 -5.29 -3.53 9.65
N CYS A 28 -6.13 -3.09 8.70
CA CYS A 28 -7.20 -2.10 8.95
C CYS A 28 -8.31 -2.60 9.89
N SER A 29 -8.43 -3.92 10.09
CA SER A 29 -9.36 -4.49 11.07
C SER A 29 -8.80 -4.48 12.50
N ARG A 30 -7.48 -4.37 12.64
CA ARG A 30 -6.77 -4.39 13.92
C ARG A 30 -6.39 -3.00 14.41
N TYR A 31 -6.20 -2.04 13.49
CA TYR A 31 -5.72 -0.70 13.81
C TYR A 31 -6.58 0.39 13.15
N ASP A 32 -7.01 1.35 13.97
CA ASP A 32 -7.77 2.53 13.57
C ASP A 32 -6.85 3.73 13.27
N GLY A 33 -7.42 4.84 12.76
CA GLY A 33 -6.67 6.10 12.60
C GLY A 33 -5.93 6.25 11.27
N TYR A 34 -6.11 5.31 10.33
CA TYR A 34 -5.49 5.32 9.00
C TYR A 34 -6.33 6.04 7.92
N GLY A 35 -7.53 6.53 8.27
CA GLY A 35 -8.36 7.39 7.43
C GLY A 35 -8.56 6.83 6.01
N ASP A 36 -8.15 7.61 5.01
CA ASP A 36 -8.30 7.24 3.61
C ASP A 36 -7.55 5.96 3.23
N PHE A 37 -6.50 5.58 3.97
CA PHE A 37 -5.80 4.33 3.72
C PHE A 37 -6.65 3.09 4.08
N CYS A 38 -7.60 3.19 5.00
CA CYS A 38 -8.50 2.08 5.33
C CYS A 38 -9.92 2.27 4.79
N SER A 39 -10.13 3.24 3.89
CA SER A 39 -11.45 3.48 3.29
C SER A 39 -11.85 2.36 2.32
N ASP A 40 -13.16 2.10 2.18
CA ASP A 40 -13.68 1.09 1.25
C ASP A 40 -13.20 1.29 -0.19
N ALA A 41 -12.93 2.54 -0.58
CA ALA A 41 -12.41 2.90 -1.90
C ALA A 41 -10.94 2.51 -2.11
N ASN A 42 -10.17 2.36 -1.03
CA ASN A 42 -8.72 2.19 -1.07
C ASN A 42 -8.23 0.89 -0.44
N ILE A 43 -9.05 0.21 0.36
CA ILE A 43 -8.65 -0.95 1.15
C ILE A 43 -8.12 -2.10 0.28
N ASP A 44 -8.57 -2.20 -0.98
CA ASP A 44 -8.11 -3.17 -1.96
C ASP A 44 -7.10 -2.59 -2.98
N LYS A 45 -6.56 -1.38 -2.77
CA LYS A 45 -5.47 -0.88 -3.65
C LYS A 45 -4.20 -1.71 -3.44
N HIS A 46 -3.52 -2.00 -4.55
CA HIS A 46 -2.23 -2.69 -4.54
C HIS A 46 -1.16 -1.84 -3.86
N LEU A 47 -0.32 -2.49 -3.05
CA LEU A 47 0.88 -1.91 -2.47
C LEU A 47 2.10 -2.46 -3.21
N ILE A 48 2.25 -2.01 -4.46
CA ILE A 48 3.35 -2.40 -5.34
C ILE A 48 4.17 -1.17 -5.72
N ALA A 49 5.48 -1.35 -5.83
CA ALA A 49 6.40 -0.32 -6.30
C ALA A 49 6.08 0.10 -7.74
N VAL A 50 6.22 1.39 -8.03
CA VAL A 50 6.07 1.91 -9.40
C VAL A 50 7.29 1.47 -10.24
N PRO A 51 7.09 0.83 -11.42
CA PRO A 51 8.20 0.38 -12.24
C PRO A 51 8.98 1.55 -12.84
N LEU A 52 10.29 1.36 -13.02
CA LEU A 52 11.12 2.30 -13.74
C LEU A 52 10.79 2.25 -15.24
N LEU A 53 10.21 3.33 -15.77
CA LEU A 53 9.83 3.38 -17.19
C LEU A 53 11.03 3.62 -18.11
N ASN A 54 12.02 4.37 -17.63
CA ASN A 54 13.21 4.67 -18.41
C ASN A 54 14.32 3.64 -18.14
N LYS A 55 14.43 2.66 -19.04
CA LYS A 55 15.40 1.57 -18.95
C LYS A 55 16.86 2.04 -18.98
N THR A 56 17.15 3.22 -19.52
CA THR A 56 18.53 3.73 -19.55
C THR A 56 19.08 4.06 -18.15
N LEU A 57 18.20 4.09 -17.15
CA LEU A 57 18.54 4.40 -15.77
C LEU A 57 18.66 3.15 -14.90
N GLU A 58 18.38 1.94 -15.42
CA GLU A 58 18.38 0.70 -14.63
C GLU A 58 19.72 0.44 -13.92
N ASP A 59 20.84 0.73 -14.58
CA ASP A 59 22.20 0.55 -14.03
C ASP A 59 22.66 1.71 -13.13
N ASN A 60 21.81 2.71 -12.88
CA ASN A 60 22.19 3.83 -12.02
C ASN A 60 22.31 3.35 -10.55
N PRO A 61 23.45 3.59 -9.88
CA PRO A 61 23.65 3.20 -8.48
C PRO A 61 22.54 3.66 -7.54
N MET A 62 21.85 4.77 -7.86
CA MET A 62 20.73 5.29 -7.08
C MET A 62 19.64 4.25 -6.78
N TYR A 63 19.36 3.31 -7.70
CA TYR A 63 18.36 2.26 -7.50
C TYR A 63 18.85 1.09 -6.64
N SER A 64 20.16 1.01 -6.40
CA SER A 64 20.80 0.05 -5.49
C SER A 64 21.17 0.65 -4.13
N THR A 65 21.08 1.97 -3.98
CA THR A 65 21.43 2.68 -2.74
C THR A 65 20.38 2.43 -1.65
N PRO A 66 20.79 2.07 -0.42
CA PRO A 66 19.85 1.88 0.69
C PRO A 66 19.23 3.21 1.14
N ILE A 67 17.95 3.15 1.52
CA ILE A 67 17.20 4.28 2.08
C ILE A 67 16.89 3.96 3.53
N LEU A 68 17.38 4.80 4.44
CA LEU A 68 17.09 4.72 5.87
C LEU A 68 16.02 5.76 6.24
N ILE A 69 14.87 5.29 6.72
CA ILE A 69 13.79 6.12 7.25
C ILE A 69 13.82 6.01 8.78
N ILE A 70 13.94 7.13 9.47
CA ILE A 70 13.87 7.16 10.94
C ILE A 70 12.44 7.58 11.30
N ALA A 71 11.66 6.62 11.80
CA ALA A 71 10.27 6.84 12.13
C ALA A 71 10.13 7.54 13.49
N GLY A 72 9.25 8.54 13.53
CA GLY A 72 8.79 9.13 14.78
C GLY A 72 7.57 8.39 15.35
N ILE A 73 6.91 9.03 16.31
CA ILE A 73 5.73 8.50 17.02
C ILE A 73 4.42 8.60 16.22
N SER A 74 4.39 9.36 15.11
CA SER A 74 3.17 9.57 14.33
C SER A 74 2.98 8.46 13.28
N HIS A 75 1.98 7.60 13.51
CA HIS A 75 1.63 6.52 12.59
C HIS A 75 1.15 7.04 11.23
N ASP A 76 0.41 8.15 11.19
CA ASP A 76 -0.09 8.73 9.94
C ASP A 76 1.05 9.34 9.10
N ALA A 77 1.99 10.03 9.75
CA ALA A 77 3.17 10.54 9.06
C ALA A 77 4.03 9.40 8.50
N LEU A 78 4.21 8.32 9.27
CA LEU A 78 4.90 7.13 8.80
C LEU A 78 4.18 6.52 7.59
N ARG A 79 2.87 6.24 7.70
CA ARG A 79 2.04 5.74 6.60
C ARG A 79 2.21 6.58 5.33
N MET A 80 2.06 7.90 5.41
CA MET A 80 2.23 8.80 4.26
C MET A 80 3.63 8.70 3.64
N CYS A 81 4.65 8.63 4.48
CA CYS A 81 6.03 8.45 4.02
C CYS A 81 6.18 7.12 3.26
N LEU A 82 5.67 6.00 3.80
CA LEU A 82 5.77 4.69 3.16
C LEU A 82 5.01 4.65 1.82
N GLU A 83 3.81 5.23 1.76
CA GLU A 83 3.03 5.36 0.52
C GLU A 83 3.79 6.17 -0.55
N THR A 84 4.34 7.31 -0.17
CA THR A 84 5.06 8.19 -1.11
C THR A 84 6.38 7.58 -1.58
N ILE A 85 7.08 6.82 -0.73
CA ILE A 85 8.28 6.06 -1.11
C ILE A 85 7.94 4.95 -2.09
N LEU A 86 6.86 4.20 -1.84
CA LEU A 86 6.42 3.13 -2.74
C LEU A 86 6.03 3.66 -4.13
N MET A 87 5.56 4.91 -4.22
CA MET A 87 5.24 5.59 -5.47
C MET A 87 6.46 6.05 -6.27
N GLN A 88 7.68 5.98 -5.72
CA GLN A 88 8.88 6.40 -6.43
C GLN A 88 9.25 5.38 -7.54
N PRO A 89 9.41 5.81 -8.80
CA PRO A 89 9.76 4.89 -9.89
C PRO A 89 11.10 4.20 -9.66
N GLY A 90 11.13 2.88 -9.79
CA GLY A 90 12.36 2.09 -9.66
C GLY A 90 12.80 1.83 -8.22
N ILE A 91 11.97 2.14 -7.22
CA ILE A 91 12.26 1.82 -5.84
C ILE A 91 12.44 0.31 -5.66
N ASN A 92 13.51 -0.09 -4.98
CA ASN A 92 13.72 -1.47 -4.54
C ASN A 92 13.32 -1.57 -3.06
N ASN A 93 12.19 -2.23 -2.79
CA ASN A 93 11.64 -2.36 -1.44
C ASN A 93 12.62 -3.04 -0.46
N GLU A 94 13.49 -3.94 -0.93
CA GLU A 94 14.48 -4.61 -0.09
C GLU A 94 15.58 -3.67 0.43
N ASN A 95 15.76 -2.53 -0.22
CA ASN A 95 16.72 -1.48 0.13
C ASN A 95 16.12 -0.39 1.02
N VAL A 96 14.81 -0.44 1.31
CA VAL A 96 14.15 0.50 2.22
C VAL A 96 14.15 -0.10 3.63
N ILE A 97 14.82 0.59 4.54
CA ILE A 97 14.97 0.22 5.94
C ILE A 97 14.30 1.30 6.79
N VAL A 98 13.40 0.90 7.66
CA VAL A 98 12.68 1.79 8.57
C VAL A 98 13.12 1.50 10.00
N ALA A 99 13.87 2.43 10.58
CA ALA A 99 14.30 2.40 11.96
C ALA A 99 13.17 2.91 12.87
N ILE A 100 12.77 2.08 13.83
CA ILE A 100 11.68 2.38 14.76
C ILE A 100 11.91 1.81 16.17
N ASP A 101 11.38 2.48 17.19
CA ASP A 101 11.39 1.99 18.57
C ASP A 101 10.52 0.72 18.69
N GLU A 102 11.07 -0.31 19.34
CA GLU A 102 10.48 -1.64 19.52
C GLU A 102 9.09 -1.62 20.18
N LYS A 103 8.73 -0.56 20.90
CA LYS A 103 7.42 -0.44 21.55
C LYS A 103 6.24 -0.30 20.59
N PHE A 104 6.48 0.00 19.31
CA PHE A 104 5.43 0.29 18.34
C PHE A 104 5.17 -0.90 17.39
N ALA A 105 4.56 -1.98 17.92
CA ALA A 105 4.23 -3.18 17.15
C ALA A 105 3.36 -2.88 15.90
N GLU A 106 2.37 -1.99 16.03
CA GLU A 106 1.52 -1.53 14.92
C GLU A 106 2.35 -0.99 13.74
N SER A 107 3.36 -0.18 14.05
CA SER A 107 4.20 0.42 13.02
C SER A 107 5.09 -0.61 12.33
N HIS A 108 5.59 -1.62 13.04
CA HIS A 108 6.31 -2.74 12.42
C HIS A 108 5.42 -3.49 11.41
N GLU A 109 4.15 -3.73 11.76
CA GLU A 109 3.21 -4.37 10.87
C GLU A 109 2.85 -3.50 9.66
N LEU A 110 2.68 -2.19 9.87
CA LEU A 110 2.51 -1.24 8.78
C LEU A 110 3.70 -1.29 7.82
N ILE A 111 4.93 -1.24 8.32
CA ILE A 111 6.15 -1.32 7.49
C ILE A 111 6.19 -2.62 6.68
N SER A 112 5.85 -3.75 7.33
CA SER A 112 5.77 -5.06 6.68
C SER A 112 4.71 -5.12 5.58
N LEU A 113 3.58 -4.42 5.77
CA LEU A 113 2.50 -4.34 4.78
C LEU A 113 2.97 -3.69 3.46
N PHE A 114 3.91 -2.75 3.51
CA PHE A 114 4.55 -2.14 2.32
C PHE A 114 5.71 -2.97 1.74
N GLY A 115 6.09 -4.07 2.40
CA GLY A 115 7.21 -4.92 1.98
C GLY A 115 8.59 -4.31 2.25
N PHE A 116 8.68 -3.35 3.18
CA PHE A 116 9.94 -2.76 3.61
C PHE A 116 10.50 -3.49 4.85
N LYS A 117 11.79 -3.28 5.14
CA LYS A 117 12.44 -3.86 6.32
C LYS A 117 12.29 -2.91 7.51
N SER A 118 11.92 -3.45 8.68
CA SER A 118 11.94 -2.68 9.93
C SER A 118 13.14 -3.07 10.78
N GLU A 119 13.90 -2.10 11.27
CA GLU A 119 15.02 -2.29 12.19
C GLU A 119 14.73 -1.60 13.53
N LYS A 120 15.19 -2.21 14.61
CA LYS A 120 15.02 -1.66 15.97
C LYS A 120 16.14 -0.67 16.27
N ILE A 121 15.78 0.48 16.83
CA ILE A 121 16.72 1.50 17.32
C ILE A 121 16.56 1.79 18.80
#